data_AF-A0A6J8EEB6-F1
#
_entry.id   AF-A0A6J8EEB6-F1
#
_cell.length_a   1.000
_cell.length_b   1.000
_cell.length_c   1.000
_cell.angle_alpha   90.00
_cell.angle_beta   90.00
_cell.angle_gamma   90.00
#
_symmetry.space_group_name_H-M   'P 1'
#
loop_
_entity.id
_entity.type
_entity.pdbx_description
1 polymer ?
#
loop_
_entity_poly.entity_id
_entity_poly.type
_entity_poly.pdbx_seq_one_letter_code
_entity_poly.pdbx_strand_id
1 'polypeptide(L)'
;MKDNILIQEIEDALNFKGFPKQIEQSEEVESEIIDKNKNTHILLFGGSDTGKTYFIKEYLKKNNIEKYKVFCLDDEEWPKEVVEYDLEKLKDLEYLRDHTIILDDQGSQKLDKQVANIISKGRHFKIQLVFLAHLSTDLNPKSRNNVKRNLYNNRQ
;
A
#
# COMPACT_ATOMS: atom_id res chain seq x y z
N MET A 1 -44.19 10.73 22.95
CA MET A 1 -43.45 11.47 21.90
C MET A 1 -42.03 10.96 21.69
N LYS A 2 -41.29 10.56 22.73
CA LYS A 2 -39.94 10.00 22.59
C LYS A 2 -39.91 8.58 21.99
N ASP A 3 -40.96 7.78 22.24
CA ASP A 3 -40.99 6.38 21.77
C ASP A 3 -41.24 6.25 20.26
N ASN A 4 -41.94 7.20 19.64
CA ASN A 4 -42.15 7.21 18.18
C ASN A 4 -40.87 7.56 17.40
N ILE A 5 -39.96 8.35 17.99
CA ILE A 5 -38.71 8.74 17.33
C ILE A 5 -37.76 7.53 17.27
N LEU A 6 -37.70 6.74 18.36
CA LEU A 6 -36.85 5.56 18.44
C LEU A 6 -37.29 4.46 17.45
N ILE A 7 -38.60 4.29 17.24
CA ILE A 7 -39.14 3.33 16.27
C ILE A 7 -38.79 3.76 14.85
N GLN A 8 -38.90 5.06 14.55
CA GLN A 8 -38.55 5.61 13.24
C GLN A 8 -37.06 5.42 12.91
N GLU A 9 -36.16 5.68 13.87
CA GLU A 9 -34.71 5.52 13.68
C GLU A 9 -34.31 4.06 13.44
N ILE A 10 -35.01 3.10 14.07
CA ILE A 10 -34.78 1.67 13.89
C ILE A 10 -35.29 1.21 12.51
N GLU A 11 -36.45 1.70 12.07
CA GLU A 11 -36.99 1.41 10.73
C GLU A 11 -36.11 2.01 9.63
N ASP A 12 -35.56 3.21 9.84
CA ASP A 12 -34.65 3.87 8.91
C ASP A 12 -33.31 3.11 8.80
N ALA A 13 -32.79 2.58 9.92
CA ALA A 13 -31.58 1.76 9.94
C ALA A 13 -31.78 0.40 9.26
N LEU A 14 -32.95 -0.23 9.43
CA LEU A 14 -33.28 -1.50 8.78
C LEU A 14 -33.50 -1.36 7.27
N ASN A 15 -33.97 -0.18 6.82
CA ASN A 15 -34.19 0.13 5.41
C ASN A 15 -32.99 0.80 4.73
N PHE A 16 -31.89 1.03 5.45
CA PHE A 16 -30.67 1.61 4.92
C PHE A 16 -29.93 0.64 3.99
N LYS A 17 -30.11 0.82 2.67
CA LYS A 17 -29.44 0.01 1.62
C LYS A 17 -28.04 0.53 1.24
N GLY A 18 -27.39 1.25 2.16
CA GLY A 18 -26.12 1.94 1.91
C GLY A 18 -26.29 3.26 1.15
N PHE A 19 -25.20 4.00 1.00
CA PHE A 19 -25.19 5.17 0.12
C PHE A 19 -25.07 4.70 -1.33
N PRO A 20 -25.96 5.12 -2.25
CA PRO A 20 -25.76 4.84 -3.67
C PRO A 20 -24.48 5.53 -4.11
N LYS A 21 -23.44 4.74 -4.38
CA LYS A 21 -22.22 5.23 -5.00
C LYS A 21 -22.58 5.57 -6.45
N GLN A 22 -22.86 6.84 -6.73
CA GLN A 22 -22.75 7.35 -8.09
C GLN A 22 -21.29 7.18 -8.52
N ILE A 23 -21.02 6.08 -9.24
CA ILE A 23 -19.82 5.97 -10.03
C ILE A 23 -20.14 6.76 -11.28
N GLU A 24 -19.81 8.05 -11.28
CA GLU A 24 -19.72 8.80 -12.53
C GLU A 24 -18.70 8.08 -13.41
N GLN A 25 -19.19 7.41 -14.45
CA GLN A 25 -18.37 6.91 -15.55
C GLN A 25 -17.86 8.12 -16.34
N SER A 26 -16.72 8.69 -15.93
CA SER A 26 -15.80 9.37 -16.83
C SER A 26 -14.59 9.86 -16.06
N GLU A 27 -13.58 9.03 -16.03
CA GLU A 27 -12.22 9.42 -16.41
C GLU A 27 -11.55 8.07 -16.68
N GLU A 28 -11.27 7.77 -17.95
CA GLU A 28 -10.15 6.88 -18.23
C GLU A 28 -9.00 7.49 -17.44
N VAL A 29 -8.67 6.86 -16.31
CA VAL A 29 -7.45 7.18 -15.58
C VAL A 29 -6.37 6.82 -16.58
N GLU A 30 -5.95 7.82 -17.37
CA GLU A 30 -4.66 7.81 -18.04
C GLU A 30 -3.73 7.24 -16.99
N SER A 31 -3.18 6.06 -17.26
CA SER A 31 -2.29 5.39 -16.34
C SER A 31 -1.14 6.36 -16.12
N GLU A 32 -1.20 7.17 -15.06
CA GLU A 32 -0.10 8.05 -14.69
C GLU A 32 1.09 7.11 -14.55
N ILE A 33 1.99 7.17 -15.53
CA ILE A 33 3.21 6.38 -15.50
C ILE A 33 3.89 6.77 -14.19
N ILE A 34 4.02 5.78 -13.29
CA ILE A 34 4.57 6.03 -11.96
C ILE A 34 5.97 6.60 -12.13
N ASP A 35 6.11 7.90 -11.87
CA ASP A 35 7.41 8.57 -11.91
C ASP A 35 8.21 8.15 -10.69
N LYS A 36 8.93 7.03 -10.81
CA LYS A 36 9.84 6.51 -9.79
C LYS A 36 11.00 7.47 -9.46
N ASN A 37 11.21 8.53 -10.26
CA ASN A 37 12.16 9.60 -9.91
C ASN A 37 11.59 10.60 -8.90
N LYS A 38 10.28 10.59 -8.65
CA LYS A 38 9.63 11.24 -7.51
C LYS A 38 9.46 10.17 -6.43
N ASN A 39 9.92 10.44 -5.22
CA ASN A 39 9.85 9.48 -4.11
C ASN A 39 8.37 9.09 -3.88
N THR A 40 7.97 7.91 -4.36
CA THR A 40 6.57 7.46 -4.46
C THR A 40 6.40 6.16 -3.68
N HIS A 41 6.79 6.17 -2.40
CA HIS A 41 6.53 5.04 -1.52
C HIS A 41 5.02 4.90 -1.25
N ILE A 42 4.55 3.68 -1.02
CA ILE A 42 3.15 3.35 -0.72
C ILE A 42 3.09 2.75 0.69
N LEU A 43 2.10 3.15 1.48
CA LEU A 43 1.77 2.52 2.76
C LEU A 43 0.36 1.95 2.67
N LEU A 44 0.20 0.68 2.99
CA LEU A 44 -1.09 0.02 3.11
C LEU A 44 -1.21 -0.60 4.49
N PHE A 45 -2.26 -0.18 5.20
CA PHE A 45 -2.57 -0.65 6.53
C PHE A 45 -3.86 -1.45 6.52
N GLY A 46 -3.92 -2.48 7.36
CA GLY A 46 -5.13 -3.29 7.54
C GLY A 46 -4.81 -4.63 8.16
N GLY A 47 -5.78 -5.21 8.87
CA GLY A 47 -5.68 -6.55 9.49
C GLY A 47 -5.35 -7.68 8.50
N SER A 48 -5.25 -8.90 9.00
CA SER A 48 -5.24 -10.10 8.14
C SER A 48 -6.53 -10.14 7.31
N ASP A 49 -6.45 -10.71 6.11
CA ASP A 49 -7.59 -10.88 5.18
C ASP A 49 -8.26 -9.60 4.67
N THR A 50 -7.69 -8.41 4.91
CA THR A 50 -8.24 -7.15 4.40
C THR A 50 -7.92 -6.87 2.92
N GLY A 51 -7.41 -7.87 2.19
CA GLY A 51 -7.11 -7.76 0.76
C GLY A 51 -5.93 -6.85 0.40
N LYS A 52 -5.00 -6.56 1.33
CA LYS A 52 -3.80 -5.74 1.04
C LYS A 52 -2.99 -6.30 -0.13
N THR A 53 -2.73 -7.62 -0.08
CA THR A 53 -1.99 -8.35 -1.11
C THR A 53 -2.72 -8.33 -2.45
N TYR A 54 -4.04 -8.54 -2.43
CA TYR A 54 -4.87 -8.43 -3.63
C TYR A 54 -4.80 -7.03 -4.25
N PHE A 55 -4.94 -5.98 -3.42
CA PHE A 55 -4.84 -4.60 -3.88
C PHE A 55 -3.48 -4.31 -4.54
N ILE A 56 -2.37 -4.78 -3.95
CA ILE A 56 -1.05 -4.59 -4.56
C ILE A 56 -0.89 -5.36 -5.85
N LYS A 57 -1.37 -6.60 -5.94
CA LYS A 57 -1.34 -7.36 -7.21
C LYS A 57 -2.08 -6.62 -8.32
N GLU A 58 -3.28 -6.12 -8.04
CA GLU A 58 -4.05 -5.31 -9.00
C GLU A 58 -3.36 -3.99 -9.32
N TYR A 59 -2.73 -3.33 -8.35
CA TYR A 59 -1.93 -2.12 -8.57
C TYR A 59 -0.74 -2.39 -9.50
N LEU A 60 0.04 -3.45 -9.27
CA LEU A 60 1.16 -3.83 -10.12
C LEU A 60 0.69 -4.10 -11.55
N LYS A 61 -0.38 -4.87 -11.70
CA LYS A 61 -0.97 -5.22 -13.00
C LYS A 61 -1.49 -4.00 -13.74
N LYS A 62 -2.31 -3.15 -13.09
CA LYS A 62 -2.89 -1.95 -13.68
C LYS A 62 -1.82 -0.96 -14.16
N ASN A 63 -0.69 -0.89 -13.47
CA ASN A 63 0.41 0.03 -13.79
C ASN A 63 1.54 -0.62 -14.59
N ASN A 64 1.37 -1.86 -15.09
CA ASN A 64 2.38 -2.62 -15.81
C ASN A 64 3.75 -2.68 -15.09
N ILE A 65 3.73 -2.87 -13.77
CA ILE A 65 4.95 -3.00 -12.97
C ILE A 65 5.38 -4.46 -12.97
N GLU A 66 6.28 -4.81 -13.88
CA GLU A 66 6.83 -6.16 -14.00
C GLU A 66 8.06 -6.38 -13.08
N LYS A 67 8.85 -5.32 -12.85
CA LYS A 67 10.04 -5.38 -12.00
C LYS A 67 9.67 -5.10 -10.55
N TYR A 68 9.30 -6.14 -9.82
CA TYR A 68 9.08 -6.06 -8.38
C TYR A 68 9.76 -7.22 -7.63
N LYS A 69 10.05 -6.98 -6.36
CA LYS A 69 10.58 -7.99 -5.42
C LYS A 69 9.76 -7.93 -4.15
N VAL A 70 9.33 -9.09 -3.67
CA VAL A 70 8.52 -9.20 -2.47
C VAL A 70 9.36 -9.79 -1.34
N PHE A 71 9.31 -9.14 -0.18
CA PHE A 71 9.89 -9.59 1.05
C PHE A 71 8.74 -9.88 2.02
N CYS A 72 8.34 -11.14 2.09
CA CYS A 72 7.24 -11.66 2.91
C CYS A 72 7.75 -12.79 3.80
N LEU A 73 7.04 -13.08 4.89
CA LEU A 73 7.29 -14.29 5.70
C LEU A 73 6.53 -15.51 5.16
N ASP A 74 5.37 -15.26 4.56
CA ASP A 74 4.50 -16.27 3.97
C ASP A 74 4.47 -16.07 2.45
N ASP A 75 5.03 -17.04 1.71
CA ASP A 75 5.11 -17.02 0.27
C ASP A 75 3.88 -17.63 -0.41
N GLU A 76 2.93 -18.20 0.34
CA GLU A 76 1.69 -18.77 -0.23
C GLU A 76 0.85 -17.70 -0.93
N GLU A 77 0.87 -16.47 -0.42
CA GLU A 77 0.15 -15.36 -1.01
C GLU A 77 0.82 -14.80 -2.27
N TRP A 78 2.04 -15.21 -2.61
CA TRP A 78 2.81 -14.66 -3.73
C TRP A 78 3.11 -15.73 -4.79
N PRO A 79 2.91 -15.46 -6.09
CA PRO A 79 3.26 -16.44 -7.12
C PRO A 79 4.73 -16.83 -7.01
N LYS A 80 5.04 -18.13 -7.16
CA LYS A 80 6.40 -18.70 -7.02
C LYS A 80 7.49 -18.04 -7.88
N GLU A 81 7.11 -17.28 -8.90
CA GLU A 81 8.01 -16.58 -9.81
C GLU A 81 8.68 -15.33 -9.17
N VAL A 82 8.31 -14.98 -7.92
CA VAL A 82 8.58 -13.64 -7.36
C VAL A 82 9.61 -13.58 -6.23
N VAL A 83 10.06 -14.69 -5.63
CA VAL A 83 10.81 -14.58 -4.36
C VAL A 83 12.15 -15.33 -4.35
N GLU A 84 13.22 -14.56 -4.18
CA GLU A 84 14.40 -14.99 -3.43
C GLU A 84 14.41 -14.16 -2.14
N TYR A 85 14.08 -14.82 -1.02
CA TYR A 85 14.06 -14.21 0.31
C TYR A 85 15.50 -14.04 0.78
N ASP A 86 16.13 -12.94 0.37
CA ASP A 86 17.46 -12.58 0.86
C ASP A 86 17.48 -11.12 1.31
N LEU A 87 17.30 -10.93 2.61
CA LEU A 87 17.33 -9.63 3.28
C LEU A 87 18.71 -8.96 3.19
N GLU A 88 19.79 -9.70 2.91
CA GLU A 88 21.10 -9.11 2.66
C GLU A 88 21.11 -8.34 1.33
N LYS A 89 20.34 -8.79 0.34
CA LYS A 89 20.21 -8.08 -0.95
C LYS A 89 19.49 -6.73 -0.83
N LEU A 90 18.76 -6.49 0.27
CA LEU A 90 18.21 -5.15 0.55
C LEU A 90 19.29 -4.08 0.78
N LYS A 91 20.54 -4.48 1.06
CA LYS A 91 21.67 -3.56 1.23
C LYS A 91 22.22 -3.05 -0.09
N ASP A 92 22.04 -3.81 -1.18
CA ASP A 92 22.58 -3.48 -2.50
C ASP A 92 21.55 -2.71 -3.34
N LEU A 93 21.63 -1.37 -3.31
CA LEU A 93 20.74 -0.51 -4.08
C LEU A 93 20.92 -0.64 -5.59
N GLU A 94 22.09 -1.09 -6.06
CA GLU A 94 22.35 -1.29 -7.48
C GLU A 94 21.60 -2.53 -7.98
N TYR A 95 21.64 -3.62 -7.20
CA TYR A 95 20.83 -4.82 -7.44
C TYR A 95 19.32 -4.51 -7.49
N LEU A 96 18.85 -3.60 -6.64
CA LEU A 96 17.44 -3.23 -6.57
C LEU A 96 17.02 -2.16 -7.59
N ARG A 97 17.93 -1.67 -8.44
CA ARG A 97 17.65 -0.58 -9.38
C ARG A 97 16.39 -0.86 -10.22
N ASP A 98 15.57 0.18 -10.39
CA ASP A 98 14.29 0.18 -11.11
C ASP A 98 13.19 -0.74 -10.54
N HIS A 99 13.44 -1.47 -9.45
CA HIS A 99 12.46 -2.36 -8.86
C HIS A 99 11.48 -1.62 -7.94
N THR A 100 10.25 -2.14 -7.92
CA THR A 100 9.30 -1.89 -6.84
C THR A 100 9.51 -2.96 -5.76
N ILE A 101 9.85 -2.53 -4.55
CA ILE A 101 10.12 -3.41 -3.43
C ILE A 101 8.90 -3.45 -2.53
N ILE A 102 8.33 -4.63 -2.36
CA ILE A 102 7.17 -4.88 -1.51
C ILE A 102 7.68 -5.50 -0.24
N LEU A 103 7.43 -4.81 0.86
CA LEU A 103 7.75 -5.23 2.20
C LEU A 103 6.43 -5.66 2.84
N ASP A 104 6.17 -6.95 2.81
CA ASP A 104 4.95 -7.53 3.36
C ASP A 104 5.11 -7.81 4.85
N ASP A 105 4.03 -7.62 5.60
CA ASP A 105 3.96 -7.80 7.05
C ASP A 105 5.07 -7.07 7.86
N GLN A 106 5.25 -5.76 7.64
CA GLN A 106 6.36 -4.99 8.23
C GLN A 106 6.32 -4.76 9.76
N GLY A 107 5.39 -5.36 10.51
CA GLY A 107 5.40 -5.32 11.97
C GLY A 107 6.24 -6.40 12.64
N SER A 108 6.51 -7.50 11.93
CA SER A 108 7.26 -8.64 12.45
C SER A 108 8.77 -8.56 12.13
N GLN A 109 9.18 -7.71 11.20
CA GLN A 109 10.54 -7.70 10.64
C GLN A 109 11.40 -6.53 11.16
N LYS A 110 12.56 -6.84 11.76
CA LYS A 110 13.57 -5.83 12.16
C LYS A 110 14.42 -5.36 10.96
N LEU A 111 13.81 -4.72 9.96
CA LEU A 111 14.50 -4.22 8.75
C LEU A 111 14.82 -2.72 8.76
N ASP A 112 14.70 -2.08 9.92
CA ASP A 112 14.74 -0.63 10.06
C ASP A 112 15.96 0.04 9.41
N LYS A 113 17.16 -0.55 9.54
CA LYS A 113 18.38 0.05 9.01
C LYS A 113 18.48 -0.05 7.48
N GLN A 114 18.14 -1.21 6.92
CA GLN A 114 18.17 -1.47 5.48
C GLN A 114 17.14 -0.61 4.77
N VAL A 115 15.91 -0.60 5.29
CA VAL A 115 14.81 0.18 4.74
C VAL A 115 15.10 1.68 4.85
N ALA A 116 15.70 2.14 5.95
CA ALA A 116 16.11 3.53 6.10
C ALA A 116 17.12 3.99 5.04
N ASN A 117 18.00 3.10 4.56
CA ASN A 117 18.96 3.40 3.49
C ASN A 117 18.22 3.55 2.14
N ILE A 118 17.31 2.62 1.83
CA ILE A 118 16.50 2.66 0.60
C ILE A 118 15.64 3.93 0.58
N ILE A 119 14.99 4.30 1.69
CA ILE A 119 14.20 5.54 1.77
C ILE A 119 15.06 6.76 1.46
N SER A 120 16.30 6.82 1.97
CA SER A 120 17.17 7.98 1.78
C SER A 120 17.81 8.09 0.40
N LYS A 121 18.14 6.95 -0.22
CA LYS A 121 18.97 6.92 -1.44
C LYS A 121 18.28 6.29 -2.65
N GLY A 122 17.23 5.50 -2.42
CA GLY A 122 16.55 4.68 -3.43
C GLY A 122 15.98 5.47 -4.60
N ARG A 123 15.65 6.75 -4.40
CA ARG A 123 15.26 7.67 -5.47
C ARG A 123 16.28 7.73 -6.61
N HIS A 124 17.58 7.75 -6.31
CA HIS A 124 18.66 7.78 -7.32
C HIS A 124 18.73 6.49 -8.15
N PHE A 125 18.15 5.41 -7.62
CA PHE A 125 18.10 4.08 -8.22
C PHE A 125 16.70 3.75 -8.76
N LYS A 126 15.78 4.74 -8.76
CA LYS A 126 14.37 4.56 -9.17
C LYS A 126 13.68 3.42 -8.43
N ILE A 127 13.97 3.29 -7.13
CA ILE A 127 13.37 2.29 -6.26
C ILE A 127 12.08 2.83 -5.67
N GLN A 128 10.99 2.09 -5.85
CA GLN A 128 9.73 2.31 -5.15
C GLN A 128 9.64 1.35 -3.97
N LEU A 129 9.12 1.81 -2.83
CA LEU A 129 8.84 0.95 -1.67
C LEU A 129 7.33 0.86 -1.48
N VAL A 130 6.84 -0.34 -1.19
CA VAL A 130 5.46 -0.61 -0.81
C VAL A 130 5.51 -1.30 0.54
N PHE A 131 4.88 -0.70 1.54
CA PHE A 131 4.82 -1.25 2.88
C PHE A 131 3.42 -1.81 3.12
N LEU A 132 3.32 -3.09 3.44
CA LEU A 132 2.11 -3.71 3.96
C LEU A 132 2.32 -3.93 5.46
N ALA A 133 1.42 -3.39 6.27
CA ALA A 133 1.49 -3.53 7.73
C ALA A 133 0.08 -3.64 8.32
N HIS A 134 -0.05 -4.21 9.52
CA HIS A 134 -1.33 -4.23 10.22
C HIS A 134 -1.68 -2.84 10.75
N LEU A 135 -0.72 -2.20 11.42
CA LEU A 135 -0.87 -0.91 12.06
C LEU A 135 0.18 0.09 11.56
N SER A 136 -0.16 1.38 11.63
CA SER A 136 0.83 2.43 11.32
C SER A 136 2.00 2.45 12.29
N THR A 137 1.80 2.00 13.52
CA THR A 137 2.82 1.92 14.57
C THR A 137 3.89 0.87 14.28
N ASP A 138 3.58 -0.09 13.42
CA ASP A 138 4.49 -1.17 13.01
C ASP A 138 5.63 -0.63 12.14
N LEU A 139 5.44 0.55 11.54
CA LEU A 139 6.45 1.20 10.72
C LEU A 139 7.25 2.22 11.52
N ASN A 140 8.57 2.18 11.36
CA ASN A 140 9.44 3.21 11.91
C ASN A 140 9.04 4.63 11.39
N PRO A 141 9.27 5.69 12.19
CA PRO A 141 8.85 7.04 11.83
C PRO A 141 9.42 7.54 10.48
N LYS A 142 10.65 7.12 10.14
CA LYS A 142 11.30 7.52 8.88
C LYS A 142 10.53 7.00 7.67
N SER A 143 10.03 5.76 7.72
CA SER A 143 9.20 5.14 6.68
C SER A 143 7.86 5.84 6.54
N ARG A 144 7.19 6.12 7.67
CA ARG A 144 5.92 6.86 7.68
C ARG A 144 6.03 8.26 7.10
N ASN A 145 7.11 8.97 7.41
CA ASN A 145 7.28 10.38 7.04
C ASN A 145 7.81 10.58 5.61
N ASN A 146 8.39 9.56 4.97
CA ASN A 146 8.92 9.65 3.61
C ASN A 146 7.94 9.19 2.52
N VAL A 147 6.74 8.80 2.89
CA VAL A 147 5.67 8.56 1.93
C VAL A 147 5.02 9.89 1.63
N LYS A 148 4.95 10.23 0.33
CA LYS A 148 4.22 11.41 -0.12
C LYS A 148 2.79 11.22 0.35
N ARG A 149 2.39 11.97 1.37
CA ARG A 149 0.98 12.07 1.76
C ARG A 149 0.26 12.71 0.60
N ASN A 150 -0.29 11.90 -0.32
CA ASN A 150 -1.45 12.33 -1.09
C ASN A 150 -2.60 12.40 -0.07
N LEU A 151 -2.54 13.43 0.79
CA LEU A 151 -3.74 13.96 1.40
C LEU A 151 -4.56 14.40 0.20
N TYR A 152 -5.60 13.62 -0.13
CA TYR A 152 -6.75 14.18 -0.82
C TYR A 152 -7.15 15.38 0.02
N ASN A 153 -6.73 16.58 -0.42
CA ASN A 153 -7.30 17.82 0.03
C ASN A 153 -8.73 17.81 -0.51
N ASN A 154 -9.62 17.12 0.19
CA ASN A 154 -11.03 17.49 0.20
C ASN A 154 -11.08 18.82 0.94
N ARG A 155 -10.73 19.89 0.23
CA ARG A 155 -11.10 21.24 0.62
C ARG A 155 -12.63 21.29 0.52
N GLN A 156 -13.27 21.22 1.67
CA GLN A 156 -14.55 21.89 1.89
C GLN A 156 -14.37 23.41 1.72
#